data_AF-A0A2U1MMA3-F1
#
_entry.id   AF-A0A2U1MMA3-F1
#
_cell.length_a   1.000
_cell.length_b   1.000
_cell.length_c   1.000
_cell.angle_alpha   90.00
_cell.angle_beta   90.00
_cell.angle_gamma   90.00
#
_symmetry.space_group_name_H-M   'P 1'
#
loop_
_entity.id
_entity.type
_entity.pdbx_description
1 polymer ?
#
loop_
_entity_poly.entity_id
_entity_poly.type
_entity_poly.pdbx_seq_one_letter_code
_entity_poly.pdbx_strand_id
1 'polypeptide(L)'
;MTGDIVPPKQPIDKAYSIASIKACILSPLDLDKLNYNSWSNLFKRFCKTYDVHHHLEAPASTSTAQPDPLHDTNDSLVFMWMYSTISPKLVEMVIDDSTMAHEVWKKLK
;
A
#
# COMPACT_ATOMS: atom_id res chain seq x y z
N MET A 1 -0.63 -18.81 -31.75
CA MET A 1 -1.27 -18.05 -30.66
C MET A 1 -0.67 -18.55 -29.37
N THR A 2 0.40 -17.92 -28.91
CA THR A 2 1.04 -18.23 -27.63
C THR A 2 0.20 -17.51 -26.59
N GLY A 3 -0.65 -18.24 -25.87
CA GLY A 3 -1.36 -17.68 -24.72
C GLY A 3 -0.33 -17.36 -23.65
N ASP A 4 -0.17 -16.08 -23.32
CA ASP A 4 0.67 -15.66 -22.21
C ASP A 4 0.09 -16.26 -20.92
N ILE A 5 0.70 -17.35 -20.44
CA ILE A 5 0.41 -17.94 -19.15
C ILE A 5 1.02 -17.00 -18.11
N VAL A 6 0.25 -15.99 -17.70
CA VAL A 6 0.61 -15.18 -16.54
C VAL A 6 0.69 -16.12 -15.33
N PRO A 7 1.83 -16.21 -14.64
CA PRO A 7 1.95 -17.06 -13.46
C PRO A 7 0.90 -16.65 -12.42
N PRO A 8 0.30 -17.62 -11.71
CA PRO A 8 -0.66 -17.30 -10.66
C PRO A 8 -0.01 -16.41 -9.60
N LYS A 9 -0.68 -15.31 -9.27
CA LYS A 9 -0.21 -14.33 -8.28
C LYS A 9 -0.08 -15.03 -6.93
N GLN A 10 1.14 -15.10 -6.39
CA GLN A 10 1.38 -15.76 -5.12
C GLN A 10 0.94 -14.88 -3.95
N PRO A 11 0.37 -15.46 -2.88
CA PRO A 11 0.05 -14.71 -1.67
C PRO A 11 1.30 -14.08 -1.06
N ILE A 12 1.17 -12.84 -0.60
CA ILE A 12 2.24 -12.14 0.11
C ILE A 12 2.35 -12.72 1.53
N ASP A 13 3.57 -13.04 1.96
CA ASP A 13 3.83 -13.34 3.37
C ASP A 13 3.64 -12.06 4.20
N LYS A 14 2.53 -12.03 4.96
CA LYS A 14 2.11 -10.86 5.73
C LYS A 14 3.11 -10.50 6.83
N ALA A 15 3.62 -11.48 7.56
CA ALA A 15 4.54 -11.22 8.67
C ALA A 15 5.89 -10.71 8.14
N TYR A 16 6.42 -11.37 7.11
CA TYR A 16 7.68 -10.97 6.48
C TYR A 16 7.56 -9.59 5.82
N SER A 17 6.48 -9.30 5.10
CA SER A 17 6.31 -7.98 4.46
C SER A 17 6.18 -6.83 5.46
N ILE A 18 5.46 -7.03 6.57
CA ILE A 18 5.37 -6.03 7.65
C ILE A 18 6.74 -5.80 8.30
N ALA A 19 7.51 -6.86 8.55
CA ALA A 19 8.87 -6.72 9.06
C ALA A 19 9.78 -5.99 8.06
N SER A 20 9.67 -6.34 6.77
CA SER A 20 10.47 -5.77 5.68
C SER A 20 10.20 -4.27 5.52
N ILE A 21 8.94 -3.83 5.51
CA ILE A 21 8.65 -2.40 5.31
C ILE A 21 9.17 -1.55 6.47
N LYS A 22 9.06 -2.03 7.71
CA LYS A 22 9.62 -1.35 8.89
C LYS A 22 11.14 -1.26 8.83
N ALA A 23 11.81 -2.25 8.25
CA ALA A 23 13.25 -2.21 8.01
C ALA A 23 13.62 -1.26 6.85
N CYS A 24 12.78 -1.13 5.83
CA CYS A 24 13.01 -0.22 4.69
C CYS A 24 12.73 1.26 5.03
N ILE A 25 11.69 1.53 5.83
CA ILE A 25 11.24 2.89 6.17
C ILE A 25 11.57 3.16 7.64
N LEU A 26 12.82 3.51 7.90
CA LEU A 26 13.33 3.76 9.26
C LEU A 26 12.80 5.05 9.89
N SER A 27 12.38 6.02 9.07
CA SER A 27 11.81 7.28 9.53
C SER A 27 10.34 7.34 9.10
N PRO A 28 9.40 7.09 10.03
CA PRO A 28 7.98 7.22 9.74
C PRO A 28 7.63 8.61 9.25
N LEU A 29 6.62 8.71 8.39
CA LEU A 29 6.02 9.99 8.03
C LEU A 29 5.56 10.71 9.29
N ASP A 30 5.86 11.99 9.39
CA ASP A 30 5.50 12.79 10.56
C ASP A 30 5.29 14.24 10.14
N LEU A 31 4.30 14.93 10.73
CA LEU A 31 3.98 16.32 10.42
C LEU A 31 5.10 17.30 10.80
N ASP A 32 5.86 16.95 11.82
CA ASP A 32 6.97 17.76 12.32
C ASP A 32 8.25 17.52 11.51
N LYS A 33 8.23 16.54 10.59
CA LYS A 33 9.35 16.20 9.69
C LYS A 33 8.98 16.55 8.25
N LEU A 34 9.81 17.32 7.56
CA LEU A 34 9.68 17.58 6.12
C LEU A 34 10.07 16.33 5.28
N ASN A 35 9.59 15.14 5.65
CA ASN A 35 10.02 13.86 5.11
C ASN A 35 9.01 13.21 4.14
N TYR A 36 7.87 13.85 3.85
CA TYR A 36 6.84 13.31 2.95
C TYR A 36 7.38 12.83 1.60
N ASN A 37 8.22 13.63 0.94
CA ASN A 37 8.77 13.25 -0.37
C ASN A 37 9.67 12.00 -0.29
N SER A 38 10.47 11.88 0.78
CA SER A 38 11.34 10.71 0.97
C SER A 38 10.52 9.47 1.32
N TRP A 39 9.62 9.61 2.30
CA TRP A 39 8.72 8.55 2.76
C TRP A 39 7.85 8.02 1.61
N SER A 40 7.16 8.93 0.89
CA SER A 40 6.23 8.53 -0.17
C SER A 40 6.93 7.84 -1.34
N ASN A 41 8.15 8.25 -1.69
CA ASN A 41 8.95 7.59 -2.71
C ASN A 41 9.38 6.17 -2.29
N LEU A 42 9.81 6.00 -1.03
CA LEU A 42 10.15 4.67 -0.49
C LEU A 42 8.92 3.76 -0.43
N PHE A 43 7.80 4.29 0.07
CA PHE A 43 6.54 3.55 0.18
C PHE A 43 6.03 3.06 -1.19
N LYS A 44 6.02 3.94 -2.20
CA LYS A 44 5.66 3.57 -3.57
C LYS A 44 6.58 2.50 -4.15
N ARG A 45 7.90 2.60 -3.90
CA ARG A 45 8.88 1.59 -4.35
C ARG A 45 8.62 0.25 -3.67
N PHE A 46 8.35 0.25 -2.37
CA PHE A 46 7.98 -0.95 -1.62
C PHE A 46 6.71 -1.60 -2.20
N CYS A 47 5.66 -0.82 -2.47
CA CYS A 47 4.44 -1.38 -3.09
C CYS A 47 4.71 -2.00 -4.47
N LYS A 48 5.66 -1.48 -5.24
CA LYS A 48 6.05 -2.05 -6.54
C LYS A 48 6.79 -3.38 -6.41
N THR A 49 7.50 -3.67 -5.32
CA THR A 49 8.16 -4.99 -5.13
C THR A 49 7.16 -6.12 -4.92
N TYR A 50 5.91 -5.80 -4.55
CA TYR A 50 4.82 -6.75 -4.34
C TYR A 50 3.71 -6.65 -5.38
N ASP A 51 3.89 -5.85 -6.44
CA ASP A 51 2.88 -5.63 -7.48
C ASP A 51 1.51 -5.12 -6.95
N VAL A 52 1.55 -4.27 -5.92
CA VAL A 52 0.36 -3.68 -5.27
C VAL A 52 0.31 -2.16 -5.34
N HIS A 53 1.19 -1.52 -6.15
CA HIS A 53 1.22 -0.07 -6.30
C HIS A 53 -0.13 0.52 -6.77
N HIS A 54 -0.92 -0.24 -7.52
CA HIS A 54 -2.22 0.21 -8.03
C HIS A 54 -3.24 0.45 -6.91
N HIS A 55 -3.07 -0.13 -5.71
CA HIS A 55 -3.91 0.14 -4.54
C HIS A 55 -3.74 1.56 -3.96
N LEU A 56 -2.76 2.34 -4.44
CA LEU A 56 -2.59 3.75 -4.05
C LEU A 56 -3.35 4.71 -4.96
N GLU A 57 -3.90 4.22 -6.07
CA GLU A 57 -4.62 5.00 -7.07
C GLU A 57 -6.13 4.80 -6.89
N ALA A 58 -6.92 5.74 -7.42
CA ALA A 58 -8.38 5.61 -7.40
C ALA A 58 -8.82 4.33 -8.13
N PRO A 59 -9.81 3.57 -7.60
CA PRO A 59 -10.34 2.38 -8.25
C PRO A 59 -10.82 2.72 -9.66
N ALA A 60 -10.46 1.88 -10.63
CA ALA A 60 -10.96 2.05 -11.99
C ALA A 60 -12.45 1.72 -12.02
N SER A 61 -13.30 2.67 -12.41
CA SER A 61 -14.76 2.50 -12.51
C SER A 61 -15.20 1.42 -13.53
N THR A 62 -14.28 0.98 -14.39
CA THR A 62 -14.57 0.06 -15.50
C THR A 62 -13.43 -0.95 -15.66
N SER A 63 -13.28 -1.88 -14.71
CA SER A 63 -12.36 -3.02 -14.91
C SER A 63 -13.09 -4.12 -15.66
N THR A 64 -12.64 -4.42 -16.88
CA THR A 64 -13.05 -5.60 -17.67
C THR A 64 -12.19 -6.84 -17.35
N ALA A 65 -11.24 -6.71 -16.42
CA ALA A 65 -10.36 -7.79 -16.02
C ALA A 65 -11.08 -8.80 -15.11
N GLN A 66 -10.57 -10.03 -15.09
CA GLN A 66 -10.99 -11.03 -14.12
C GLN A 66 -10.78 -10.51 -12.69
N PRO A 67 -11.69 -10.78 -11.75
CA PRO A 67 -11.51 -10.38 -10.35
C PRO A 67 -10.21 -10.97 -9.79
N ASP A 68 -9.32 -10.12 -9.26
CA ASP A 68 -8.13 -10.57 -8.53
C ASP A 68 -8.59 -11.10 -7.16
N PRO A 69 -8.50 -12.42 -6.89
CA PRO A 69 -9.00 -12.99 -5.64
C PRO A 69 -8.23 -12.50 -4.41
N LEU A 70 -7.03 -11.93 -4.60
CA LEU A 70 -6.22 -11.37 -3.52
C LEU A 70 -6.39 -9.86 -3.36
N HIS A 71 -7.23 -9.21 -4.17
CA HIS A 71 -7.38 -7.74 -4.18
C HIS A 71 -7.64 -7.16 -2.79
N ASP A 72 -8.72 -7.57 -2.13
CA ASP A 72 -9.10 -7.01 -0.81
C ASP A 72 -8.07 -7.32 0.27
N THR A 73 -7.43 -8.49 0.18
CA THR A 73 -6.37 -8.88 1.13
C THR A 73 -5.11 -8.03 0.93
N ASN A 74 -4.73 -7.75 -0.31
CA ASN A 74 -3.60 -6.91 -0.65
C ASN A 74 -3.89 -5.44 -0.30
N ASP A 75 -5.11 -4.95 -0.54
CA ASP A 75 -5.53 -3.60 -0.16
C ASP A 75 -5.40 -3.40 1.36
N SER A 76 -5.94 -4.35 2.14
CA SER A 76 -5.83 -4.35 3.61
C SER A 76 -4.37 -4.41 4.08
N LEU A 77 -3.50 -5.11 3.34
CA LEU A 77 -2.08 -5.20 3.66
C LEU A 77 -1.35 -3.87 3.39
N VAL A 78 -1.66 -3.22 2.26
CA VAL A 78 -1.12 -1.89 1.92
C VAL A 78 -1.60 -0.84 2.92
N PHE A 79 -2.85 -0.92 3.36
CA PHE A 79 -3.36 -0.13 4.48
C PHE A 79 -2.49 -0.36 5.73
N MET A 80 -2.32 -1.60 6.17
CA MET A 80 -1.50 -1.93 7.36
C MET A 80 -0.06 -1.41 7.25
N TRP A 81 0.54 -1.47 6.07
CA TRP A 81 1.86 -0.91 5.80
C TRP A 81 1.91 0.61 6.02
N MET A 82 0.91 1.37 5.55
CA MET A 82 0.85 2.82 5.81
C MET A 82 0.80 3.09 7.32
N TYR A 83 -0.11 2.47 8.05
CA TYR A 83 -0.24 2.68 9.50
C TYR A 83 1.02 2.30 10.27
N SER A 84 1.78 1.31 9.77
CA SER A 84 3.05 0.92 10.38
C SER A 84 4.21 1.89 10.12
N THR A 85 4.04 2.84 9.20
CA THR A 85 5.10 3.75 8.72
C THR A 85 4.72 5.23 8.79
N ILE A 86 3.60 5.58 9.43
CA ILE A 86 3.24 6.95 9.80
C ILE A 86 3.30 7.13 11.32
N SER A 87 3.42 8.37 11.78
CA SER A 87 3.48 8.65 13.21
C SER A 87 2.10 8.53 13.88
N PRO A 88 2.04 8.31 15.21
CA PRO A 88 0.78 8.18 15.92
C PRO A 88 -0.18 9.37 15.74
N LYS A 89 0.36 10.60 15.69
CA LYS A 89 -0.44 11.81 15.40
C LYS A 89 -1.14 11.71 14.04
N LEU A 90 -0.42 11.24 13.01
CA LEU A 90 -1.00 11.07 11.68
C LEU A 90 -2.03 9.93 11.65
N VAL A 91 -1.78 8.84 12.39
CA VAL A 91 -2.78 7.76 12.56
C VAL A 91 -4.09 8.36 13.05
N GLU A 92 -4.08 9.11 14.16
CA GLU A 92 -5.28 9.73 14.73
C GLU A 92 -6.00 10.68 13.75
N MET A 93 -5.26 11.31 12.84
CA MET A 93 -5.82 12.23 11.85
C MET A 93 -6.42 11.55 10.63
N VAL A 94 -5.88 10.40 10.20
CA VAL A 94 -6.32 9.72 8.96
C VAL A 94 -7.19 8.50 9.22
N ILE A 95 -7.17 7.96 10.45
CA ILE A 95 -7.99 6.82 10.86
C ILE A 95 -9.46 7.23 10.90
N ASP A 96 -10.24 6.60 10.05
CA ASP A 96 -11.69 6.71 9.98
C ASP A 96 -12.25 5.42 9.37
N ASP A 97 -13.54 5.42 9.00
CA ASP A 97 -14.18 4.30 8.31
C ASP A 97 -13.70 4.10 6.86
N SER A 98 -12.53 4.63 6.48
CA SER A 98 -11.93 4.39 5.16
C SER A 98 -11.74 2.90 4.92
N THR A 99 -12.36 2.43 3.85
CA THR A 99 -12.37 1.02 3.48
C THR A 99 -11.22 0.63 2.57
N MET A 100 -10.48 1.60 2.02
CA MET A 100 -9.48 1.37 0.97
C MET A 100 -8.16 2.11 1.22
N ALA A 101 -7.05 1.45 0.88
CA ALA A 101 -5.70 2.00 0.95
C ALA A 101 -5.57 3.36 0.23
N HIS A 102 -6.14 3.51 -0.97
CA HIS A 102 -6.01 4.74 -1.76
C HIS A 102 -6.63 5.97 -1.07
N GLU A 103 -7.68 5.81 -0.27
CA GLU A 103 -8.32 6.91 0.46
C GLU A 103 -7.42 7.42 1.58
N VAL A 104 -6.77 6.50 2.31
CA VAL A 104 -5.76 6.87 3.31
C VAL A 104 -4.57 7.55 2.65
N TRP A 105 -4.09 6.99 1.54
CA TRP A 105 -2.98 7.55 0.76
C TRP A 105 -3.27 8.99 0.31
N LYS A 106 -4.50 9.26 -0.14
CA LYS A 106 -4.95 10.59 -0.56
C LYS A 106 -4.96 11.60 0.59
N LYS A 107 -5.32 11.19 1.81
CA LYS A 107 -5.32 12.06 3.00
C LYS A 107 -3.92 12.41 3.50
N LEU A 108 -2.94 11.54 3.25
CA LEU A 108 -1.55 11.76 3.65
C LEU A 108 -0.79 12.70 2.69
N LYS A 109 -1.35 12.98 1.51
CA LYS A 109 -0.81 13.87 0.50
C LYS A 109 -1.24 15.31 0.72
#